data_AF-A0A2W5YSI1-F1
#
_entry.id   AF-A0A2W5YSI1-F1
#
_cell.length_a   1.000
_cell.length_b   1.000
_cell.length_c   1.000
_cell.angle_alpha   90.00
_cell.angle_beta   90.00
_cell.angle_gamma   90.00
#
_symmetry.space_group_name_H-M   'P 1'
#
loop_
_entity.id
_entity.type
_entity.pdbx_description
1 polymer ?
#
loop_
_entity_poly.entity_id
_entity_poly.type
_entity_poly.pdbx_seq_one_letter_code
_entity_poly.pdbx_strand_id
1 'polypeptide(L)' 'MVLDPRFNPLFDSLTLAVSWDIASEAYELPVAFHKDPVDRVLVATARIHDLVLLTADDLILRYPHVKTLSALR' A
#
# COMPACT_ATOMS: atom_id res chain seq x y z
N MET A 1 -2.58 -13.07 10.43
CA MET A 1 -1.25 -12.55 10.79
C MET A 1 -1.18 -12.49 12.30
N VAL A 2 -0.44 -13.39 12.94
CA VAL A 2 -0.24 -13.31 14.40
C VAL A 2 0.93 -12.35 14.61
N LEU A 3 0.66 -11.18 15.18
CA LEU A 3 1.71 -10.24 15.56
C LEU A 3 2.48 -10.83 16.74
N ASP A 4 3.81 -10.73 16.72
CA ASP A 4 4.65 -11.03 17.89
C ASP A 4 4.13 -10.17 19.07
N PRO A 5 3.83 -10.75 20.24
CA PRO A 5 3.36 -9.99 21.40
C PRO A 5 4.36 -8.93 21.90
N ARG A 6 5.59 -8.91 21.39
CA ARG A 6 6.60 -7.86 21.62
C ARG A 6 6.63 -6.77 20.54
N PHE A 7 5.76 -6.84 19.53
CA PHE A 7 5.69 -5.87 18.45
C PHE A 7 5.48 -4.45 19.01
N ASN A 8 6.49 -3.62 18.83
CA ASN A 8 6.45 -2.21 19.14
C ASN A 8 6.17 -1.43 17.85
N PRO A 9 4.95 -0.91 17.64
CA PRO A 9 4.58 -0.20 16.42
C PRO A 9 5.39 1.09 16.16
N LEU A 10 6.16 1.57 17.13
CA LEU A 10 7.04 2.75 16.96
C LEU A 10 8.43 2.40 16.42
N PHE A 11 8.89 1.15 16.56
CA PHE A 11 10.27 0.76 16.23
C PHE A 11 10.38 -0.50 15.38
N ASP A 12 9.36 -1.35 15.38
CA ASP A 12 9.35 -2.58 14.62
C ASP A 12 8.67 -2.38 13.27
N SER A 13 9.35 -2.81 12.21
CA SER A 13 8.77 -2.90 10.88
C SER A 13 8.28 -4.32 10.62
N LEU A 14 7.14 -4.41 9.93
CA LEU A 14 6.62 -5.67 9.43
C LEU A 14 6.74 -5.69 7.91
N THR A 15 7.40 -6.72 7.38
CA THR A 15 7.47 -6.94 5.94
C THR A 15 6.32 -7.84 5.50
N LEU A 16 5.55 -7.37 4.51
CA LEU A 16 4.53 -8.17 3.84
C LEU A 16 5.12 -8.76 2.56
N ALA A 17 4.94 -10.06 2.35
CA ALA A 17 5.26 -10.70 1.08
C ALA A 17 4.21 -10.32 0.03
N VAL A 18 4.64 -10.18 -1.22
CA VAL A 18 3.71 -10.00 -2.35
C VAL A 18 3.03 -11.34 -2.61
N SER A 19 1.73 -11.40 -2.32
CA SER A 19 0.88 -12.56 -2.56
C SER A 19 0.27 -12.53 -3.96
N TRP A 20 -0.37 -13.64 -4.35
CA TRP A 20 -1.13 -13.70 -5.59
C TRP A 20 -2.30 -12.70 -5.61
N ASP A 21 -3.01 -12.53 -4.49
CA ASP A 21 -4.11 -11.56 -4.39
C ASP A 21 -3.63 -10.12 -4.60
N ILE A 22 -2.46 -9.78 -4.05
CA ILE A 22 -1.83 -8.47 -4.27
C ILE A 22 -1.49 -8.27 -5.75
N ALA A 23 -0.91 -9.29 -6.39
CA ALA A 23 -0.59 -9.23 -7.81
C ALA A 23 -1.85 -9.08 -8.68
N SER A 24 -2.93 -9.82 -8.38
CA SER A 24 -4.20 -9.72 -9.12
C SER A 24 -4.83 -8.34 -8.98
N GLU A 25 -5.00 -7.85 -7.74
CA GLU A 25 -5.56 -6.52 -7.46
C GLU A 25 -4.74 -5.41 -8.14
N ALA A 26 -3.40 -5.51 -8.13
CA ALA A 26 -2.54 -4.54 -8.79
C ALA A 26 -2.85 -4.41 -10.28
N TYR A 27 -3.16 -5.50 -10.97
CA TYR A 27 -3.54 -5.50 -12.39
C TYR A 27 -5.00 -5.09 -12.63
N GLU A 28 -5.88 -5.26 -11.65
CA GLU A 28 -7.28 -4.83 -11.70
C GLU A 28 -7.46 -3.33 -11.45
N LEU A 29 -6.47 -2.66 -10.81
CA LEU A 29 -6.48 -1.21 -10.67
C LEU A 29 -6.68 -0.50 -12.04
N PRO A 30 -7.46 0.59 -12.09
CA PRO A 30 -7.70 1.31 -13.34
C PRO A 30 -6.41 1.69 -14.06
N VAL A 31 -6.32 1.43 -15.36
CA VAL A 31 -5.11 1.75 -16.16
C VAL A 31 -4.75 3.25 -16.08
N ALA A 32 -5.75 4.12 -15.95
CA ALA A 32 -5.56 5.57 -15.86
C ALA A 32 -5.01 6.06 -14.50
N PHE A 33 -4.96 5.21 -13.47
CA PHE A 33 -4.51 5.60 -12.13
C PHE A 33 -2.99 5.81 -12.08
N HIS A 34 -2.21 4.77 -12.41
CA HIS A 34 -0.75 4.79 -12.36
C HIS A 34 -0.15 3.75 -13.31
N LYS A 35 0.93 4.10 -14.02
CA LYS A 35 1.57 3.20 -15.00
C LYS A 35 2.69 2.34 -14.40
N ASP A 36 3.23 2.74 -13.26
CA ASP A 36 4.33 2.03 -12.61
C ASP A 36 3.84 0.74 -11.93
N PRO A 37 4.41 -0.43 -12.25
CA PRO A 37 4.00 -1.70 -11.64
C PRO A 37 4.22 -1.77 -10.13
N VAL A 38 5.28 -1.15 -9.61
CA VAL A 38 5.61 -1.19 -8.18
C VAL A 38 4.60 -0.36 -7.39
N ASP A 39 4.25 0.84 -7.86
CA ASP A 39 3.25 1.67 -7.20
C ASP A 39 1.87 1.03 -7.20
N ARG A 40 1.51 0.31 -8.27
CA ARG A 40 0.28 -0.49 -8.31
C ARG A 40 0.28 -1.59 -7.26
N VAL A 41 1.41 -2.29 -7.08
CA VAL A 41 1.57 -3.30 -6.02
C VAL A 41 1.47 -2.67 -4.63
N LEU A 42 2.06 -1.50 -4.38
CA LEU A 42 1.96 -0.81 -3.10
C LEU A 42 0.51 -0.41 -2.77
N VAL A 43 -0.21 0.11 -3.75
CA VAL A 43 -1.62 0.51 -3.60
C VAL A 43 -2.53 -0.69 -3.38
N ALA A 44 -2.32 -1.78 -4.14
CA ALA A 44 -3.04 -3.04 -3.95
C ALA A 44 -2.79 -3.63 -2.56
N THR A 45 -1.53 -3.65 -2.11
CA THR A 45 -1.15 -4.10 -0.77
C THR A 45 -1.88 -3.29 0.29
N ALA A 46 -1.87 -1.96 0.18
CA ALA A 46 -2.53 -1.09 1.15
C ALA A 46 -4.06 -1.31 1.18
N ARG A 47 -4.70 -1.52 0.01
CA ARG A 47 -6.14 -1.79 -0.08
C ARG A 47 -6.53 -3.13 0.53
N ILE A 48 -5.81 -4.20 0.19
CA ILE A 48 -6.09 -5.57 0.68
C ILE A 48 -5.91 -5.66 2.20
N HIS A 49 -4.90 -4.98 2.74
CA HIS A 49 -4.58 -5.03 4.17
C HIS A 49 -5.18 -3.86 4.98
N ASP A 50 -6.01 -3.02 4.37
CA ASP A 50 -6.61 -1.81 4.96
C ASP A 50 -5.59 -0.87 5.65
N LEU A 51 -4.45 -0.66 5.01
CA LEU A 51 -3.35 0.17 5.52
C LEU A 51 -3.43 1.62 5.01
N VAL A 52 -2.81 2.53 5.76
CA VAL A 52 -2.52 3.89 5.29
C VAL A 52 -1.19 3.88 4.54
N LEU A 53 -1.20 4.27 3.27
CA LEU A 53 0.01 4.38 2.45
C LEU A 53 0.64 5.76 2.63
N LEU A 54 1.78 5.82 3.31
CA LEU A 54 2.61 7.02 3.40
C LEU A 54 3.39 7.20 2.08
N THR A 55 3.17 8.31 1.39
CA THR A 55 3.81 8.55 0.09
C THR A 55 3.98 10.05 -0.21
N ALA A 56 4.97 10.37 -1.05
CA ALA A 56 5.14 11.69 -1.64
C ALA A 56 4.58 11.77 -3.08
N ASP A 57 4.04 10.66 -3.61
CA ASP A 57 3.51 10.61 -4.97
C ASP A 57 2.13 11.26 -5.10
N ASP A 58 2.02 12.28 -5.93
CA ASP A 58 0.80 13.07 -6.13
C ASP A 58 -0.35 12.29 -6.78
N LEU A 59 -0.05 11.31 -7.65
CA LEU A 59 -1.08 10.50 -8.30
C LEU A 59 -1.72 9.55 -7.28
N ILE A 60 -0.90 8.94 -6.42
CA ILE A 60 -1.39 8.12 -5.31
C ILE A 60 -2.17 8.97 -4.29
N LEU A 61 -1.66 10.14 -3.91
CA LEU A 61 -2.34 11.03 -2.96
C LEU A 61 -3.71 11.50 -3.44
N ARG A 62 -3.91 11.65 -4.76
CA ARG A 62 -5.19 12.05 -5.37
C ARG A 62 -6.14 10.88 -5.62
N TYR A 63 -5.69 9.64 -5.44
CA TYR A 63 -6.50 8.47 -5.73
C TYR A 63 -7.42 8.14 -4.55
N PRO A 64 -8.75 8.30 -4.68
CA PRO A 64 -9.67 8.26 -3.55
C PRO A 64 -9.92 6.86 -3.00
N HIS A 65 -9.44 5.81 -3.67
CA HIS A 65 -9.74 4.43 -3.34
C HIS A 65 -8.61 3.74 -2.54
N VAL A 66 -7.71 4.50 -1.93
CA VAL A 66 -6.71 4.02 -0.97
C VAL A 66 -6.51 5.08 0.12
N LYS A 67 -6.34 4.65 1.38
CA LYS A 67 -6.04 5.57 2.48
C LYS A 67 -4.60 6.04 2.34
N THR A 68 -4.36 7.35 2.38
CA THR A 68 -3.02 7.91 2.21
C THR A 68 -2.67 8.93 3.28
N LEU A 69 -1.38 9.09 3.51
CA LEU A 69 -0.79 10.19 4.26
C LEU A 69 0.34 10.78 3.42
N SER A 70 0.44 12.11 3.37
CA SER A 70 1.52 12.78 2.66
C SER A 70 2.82 12.69 3.45
N ALA A 71 3.89 12.24 2.80
CA ALA A 71 5.24 12.21 3.36
C ALA A 71 5.97 13.56 3.27
N LEU A 72 5.34 14.58 2.67
CA LEU A 72 5.92 15.92 2.49
C LEU A 72 5.52 16.89 3.61
N ARG A 73 4.90 16.41 4.69
CA ARG A 73 4.44 17.21 5.84
C ARG A 73 4.91 16.62 7.16
#